data_AF-A0A428NKU4-F1
#
_entry.id   AF-A0A428NKU4-F1
#
_cell.length_a   1.000
_cell.length_b   1.000
_cell.length_c   1.000
_cell.angle_alpha   90.00
_cell.angle_beta   90.00
_cell.angle_gamma   90.00
#
_symmetry.space_group_name_H-M   'P 1'
#
loop_
_entity.id
_entity.type
_entity.pdbx_description
1 polymer ?
#
loop_
_entity_poly.entity_id
_entity_poly.type
_entity_poly.pdbx_seq_one_letter_code
_entity_poly.pdbx_strand_id
1 'polypeptide(L)'
;MGPLRRHRSSLEGVIDLSESTWPPLSPIESDKAKAACYDIVNHFEDCSSPSEEKGYNRTKLVRLTYEYSRSDDPRCPFLQEFLRFINFAIDDCINFNDEAVVDKIRSGLKSFADFLVDYFFLPLKASATKTPQSHQRDPPKPRADTLLWSLENE
;
A
#
# COMPACT_ATOMS: atom_id res chain seq x y z
N MET A 1 -9.24 17.42 -3.66
CA MET A 1 -8.85 16.03 -3.32
C MET A 1 -7.69 15.61 -4.22
N GLY A 2 -6.45 15.78 -3.77
CA GLY A 2 -5.27 15.47 -4.57
C GLY A 2 -5.03 13.95 -4.71
N PRO A 3 -4.28 13.51 -5.74
CA PRO A 3 -3.99 12.09 -6.01
C PRO A 3 -3.32 11.34 -4.83
N LEU A 4 -2.71 12.07 -3.91
CA LEU A 4 -1.93 11.51 -2.79
C LEU A 4 -2.78 10.81 -1.72
N ARG A 5 -4.02 11.26 -1.50
CA ARG A 5 -4.90 10.63 -0.50
C ARG A 5 -5.36 9.23 -0.91
N ARG A 6 -5.38 8.92 -2.22
CA ARG A 6 -5.91 7.65 -2.73
C ARG A 6 -5.02 6.46 -2.37
N HIS A 7 -3.71 6.63 -2.37
CA HIS A 7 -2.76 5.54 -2.09
C HIS A 7 -2.71 5.20 -0.60
N ARG A 8 -2.75 6.22 0.26
CA ARG A 8 -2.86 6.04 1.71
C ARG A 8 -4.10 5.23 2.08
N SER A 9 -5.29 5.64 1.61
CA SER A 9 -6.55 4.92 1.87
C SER A 9 -6.52 3.43 1.50
N SER A 10 -5.72 3.04 0.51
CA SER A 10 -5.55 1.64 0.12
C SER A 10 -4.65 0.87 1.08
N LEU A 11 -3.66 1.53 1.70
CA LEU A 11 -2.74 0.90 2.65
C LEU A 11 -3.40 0.72 4.03
N GLU A 12 -4.35 1.60 4.38
CA GLU A 12 -5.12 1.52 5.64
C GLU A 12 -6.03 0.29 5.73
N GLY A 13 -6.35 -0.34 4.60
CA GLY A 13 -7.11 -1.60 4.56
C GLY A 13 -6.26 -2.84 4.83
N VAL A 14 -4.93 -2.70 4.89
CA VAL A 14 -3.97 -3.81 4.97
C VAL A 14 -3.17 -3.77 6.26
N ILE A 15 -2.67 -2.58 6.59
CA ILE A 15 -2.07 -2.30 7.89
C ILE A 15 -3.17 -1.65 8.71
N ASP A 16 -3.43 -2.19 9.91
CA ASP A 16 -4.33 -1.52 10.86
C ASP A 16 -3.72 -0.16 11.19
N LEU A 17 -4.37 0.95 10.83
CA LEU A 17 -3.88 2.30 11.17
C LEU A 17 -4.61 2.93 12.36
N SER A 18 -5.28 2.12 13.18
CA SER A 18 -5.86 2.62 14.41
C SER A 18 -4.77 3.14 15.34
N GLU A 19 -5.00 4.31 15.93
CA GLU A 19 -4.08 4.89 16.93
C GLU A 19 -3.92 4.00 18.17
N SER A 20 -4.85 3.07 18.40
CA SER A 20 -4.75 2.03 19.42
C SER A 20 -3.67 1.00 19.13
N THR A 21 -3.42 0.71 17.85
CA THR A 21 -2.43 -0.29 17.42
C THR A 21 -1.07 0.37 17.16
N TRP A 22 -1.08 1.60 16.62
CA TRP A 22 0.14 2.37 16.35
C TRP A 22 0.05 3.78 16.90
N PRO A 23 0.67 4.05 18.07
CA PRO A 23 0.74 5.41 18.57
C PRO A 23 1.53 6.28 17.58
N PRO A 24 1.09 7.53 17.32
CA PRO A 24 1.81 8.45 16.46
C PRO A 24 3.25 8.63 16.93
N LEU A 25 4.19 8.61 15.98
CA LEU A 25 5.59 8.87 16.29
C LEU A 25 5.79 10.37 16.55
N SER A 26 6.62 10.69 17.54
CA SER A 26 7.18 12.03 17.65
C SER A 26 8.04 12.35 16.41
N PRO A 27 8.31 13.64 16.11
CA PRO A 27 9.17 14.00 14.99
C PRO A 27 10.54 13.32 15.05
N ILE A 28 11.13 13.21 16.25
CA ILE A 28 12.42 12.57 16.48
C ILE A 28 12.37 11.07 16.19
N GLU A 29 11.34 10.38 16.69
CA GLU A 29 11.16 8.94 16.42
C GLU A 29 10.88 8.69 14.94
N SER A 30 10.11 9.57 14.29
CA SER A 30 9.86 9.49 12.85
C SER A 30 11.17 9.59 12.08
N ASP A 31 12.02 10.57 12.40
CA ASP A 31 13.30 10.76 11.72
C ASP A 31 14.25 9.57 11.94
N LYS A 32 14.29 9.01 13.16
CA LYS A 32 15.07 7.79 13.45
C LYS A 32 14.56 6.57 12.67
N ALA A 33 13.25 6.34 12.67
CA ALA A 33 12.64 5.23 11.95
C ALA A 33 12.86 5.34 10.44
N LYS A 34 12.81 6.56 9.90
CA LYS A 34 13.16 6.85 8.50
C LYS A 34 14.63 6.53 8.21
N ALA A 35 15.54 7.01 9.04
CA ALA A 35 16.97 6.74 8.89
C ALA A 35 17.25 5.23 8.91
N ALA A 36 16.72 4.52 9.91
CA ALA A 36 16.87 3.06 10.01
C ALA A 36 16.31 2.34 8.77
N CYS A 37 15.13 2.74 8.29
CA CYS A 37 14.55 2.16 7.08
C CYS A 37 15.46 2.35 5.85
N TYR A 38 16.00 3.56 5.65
CA TYR A 38 16.91 3.83 4.53
C TYR A 38 18.24 3.10 4.68
N ASP A 39 18.81 3.05 5.88
CA ASP A 39 20.06 2.33 6.14
C ASP A 39 19.93 0.84 5.79
N ILE A 40 18.83 0.21 6.22
CA ILE A 40 18.51 -1.18 5.87
C ILE A 40 18.35 -1.36 4.37
N VAL A 41 17.48 -0.55 3.75
CA VAL A 41 17.17 -0.67 2.33
C VAL A 41 18.43 -0.50 1.49
N ASN A 42 19.24 0.51 1.77
CA ASN A 42 20.48 0.78 1.06
C ASN A 42 21.48 -0.38 1.22
N HIS A 43 21.64 -0.90 2.44
CA HIS A 43 22.52 -2.04 2.70
C HIS A 43 22.16 -3.28 1.86
N PHE A 44 20.87 -3.60 1.72
CA PHE A 44 20.43 -4.76 0.96
C PHE A 44 20.22 -4.49 -0.55
N GLU A 45 20.09 -3.23 -0.96
CA GLU A 45 20.00 -2.86 -2.38
C GLU A 45 21.36 -3.10 -3.07
N ASP A 46 22.46 -2.78 -2.40
CA ASP A 46 23.82 -3.01 -2.91
C ASP A 46 24.23 -4.50 -2.90
N CYS A 47 23.65 -5.31 -2.02
CA CYS A 47 23.93 -6.75 -1.91
C CYS A 47 23.03 -7.64 -2.79
N SER A 48 22.02 -7.08 -3.47
CA SER A 48 21.07 -7.88 -4.25
C SER A 48 21.71 -8.40 -5.54
N SER A 49 22.29 -9.61 -5.48
CA SER A 49 22.74 -10.28 -6.69
C SER A 49 21.52 -10.80 -7.49
N PRO A 50 21.48 -10.63 -8.83
CA PRO A 50 20.34 -11.05 -9.66
C PRO A 50 20.08 -12.56 -9.65
N SER A 51 20.97 -13.36 -9.03
CA SER A 51 20.85 -14.81 -8.93
C SER A 51 20.11 -15.28 -7.66
N GLU A 52 19.99 -14.46 -6.62
CA GLU A 52 19.41 -14.89 -5.33
C GLU A 52 17.89 -14.73 -5.24
N GLU A 53 17.30 -13.83 -6.03
CA GLU A 53 15.86 -13.59 -6.02
C GLU A 53 15.20 -14.12 -7.30
N LYS A 54 14.75 -15.38 -7.25
CA LYS A 54 13.78 -15.91 -8.23
C LYS A 54 12.41 -15.25 -7.97
N GLY A 55 12.21 -14.01 -8.45
CA GLY A 55 10.97 -13.26 -8.22
C GLY A 55 11.08 -11.76 -8.44
N TYR A 56 10.28 -10.99 -7.70
CA TYR A 56 10.40 -9.52 -7.63
C TYR A 56 11.50 -9.12 -6.65
N ASN A 57 12.06 -7.92 -6.84
CA ASN A 57 13.04 -7.37 -5.91
C ASN A 57 12.33 -6.88 -4.64
N ARG A 58 12.53 -7.59 -3.53
CA ARG A 58 11.83 -7.33 -2.25
C ARG A 58 12.27 -6.03 -1.61
N THR A 59 13.57 -5.78 -1.57
CA THR A 59 14.16 -4.54 -1.02
C THR A 59 13.61 -3.32 -1.76
N LYS A 60 13.62 -3.38 -3.10
CA LYS A 60 13.09 -2.33 -3.96
C LYS A 60 11.58 -2.16 -3.81
N LEU A 61 10.84 -3.25 -3.63
CA LEU A 61 9.40 -3.17 -3.37
C LEU A 61 9.11 -2.39 -2.08
N VAL A 62 9.80 -2.72 -0.97
CA VAL A 62 9.65 -2.03 0.32
C VAL A 62 9.98 -0.55 0.18
N ARG A 63 11.13 -0.23 -0.43
CA ARG A 63 11.57 1.14 -0.71
C ARG A 63 10.53 1.95 -1.47
N LEU A 64 10.07 1.42 -2.61
CA LEU A 64 9.11 2.12 -3.46
C LEU A 64 7.75 2.26 -2.75
N THR A 65 7.31 1.23 -2.03
CA THR A 65 6.04 1.31 -1.27
C THR A 65 6.10 2.44 -0.25
N TYR A 66 7.22 2.56 0.47
CA TYR A 66 7.46 3.67 1.38
C TYR A 66 7.43 5.03 0.66
N GLU A 67 8.29 5.22 -0.34
CA GLU A 67 8.44 6.50 -1.07
C GLU A 67 7.12 6.99 -1.70
N TYR A 68 6.36 6.08 -2.32
CA TYR A 68 5.10 6.42 -3.00
C TYR A 68 3.90 6.51 -2.05
N SER A 69 3.98 5.96 -0.84
CA SER A 69 2.96 6.17 0.18
C SER A 69 2.92 7.62 0.72
N ARG A 70 3.99 8.42 0.45
CA ARG A 70 4.18 9.80 0.96
C ARG A 70 3.78 9.96 2.42
N SER A 71 4.35 9.10 3.26
CA SER A 71 4.12 9.07 4.69
C SER A 71 4.91 10.16 5.45
N ASP A 72 4.85 11.41 5.00
CA ASP A 72 5.25 12.54 5.85
C ASP A 72 4.27 12.71 7.03
N ASP A 73 3.20 11.92 7.06
CA ASP A 73 2.33 11.78 8.22
C ASP A 73 3.08 11.02 9.33
N PRO A 74 3.36 11.64 10.50
CA PRO A 74 3.93 10.96 11.65
C PRO A 74 3.05 9.83 12.20
N ARG A 75 1.80 9.73 11.72
CA ARG A 75 0.85 8.65 12.01
C ARG A 75 0.88 7.53 10.98
N CYS A 76 1.75 7.55 9.98
CA CYS A 76 1.82 6.44 9.03
C CYS A 76 2.51 5.25 9.68
N PRO A 77 1.79 4.15 9.92
CA PRO A 77 2.36 3.01 10.63
C PRO A 77 3.24 2.14 9.73
N PHE A 78 3.47 2.53 8.47
CA PHE A 78 4.36 1.77 7.58
C PHE A 78 5.72 1.53 8.22
N LEU A 79 6.34 2.58 8.78
CA LEU A 79 7.65 2.48 9.42
C LEU A 79 7.60 1.61 10.68
N GLN A 80 6.56 1.79 11.51
CA GLN A 80 6.40 1.00 12.73
C GLN A 80 6.16 -0.48 12.41
N GLU A 81 5.33 -0.76 11.41
CA GLU A 81 5.03 -2.11 10.95
C GLU A 81 6.28 -2.76 10.34
N PHE A 82 7.03 -2.04 9.51
CA PHE A 82 8.30 -2.53 8.96
C PHE A 82 9.29 -2.89 10.08
N LEU A 83 9.48 -1.99 11.05
CA LEU A 83 10.34 -2.23 12.22
C LEU A 83 9.87 -3.43 13.06
N ARG A 84 8.56 -3.64 13.18
CA ARG A 84 7.98 -4.84 13.81
C ARG A 84 8.36 -6.12 13.07
N PHE A 85 8.30 -6.13 11.73
CA PHE A 85 8.65 -7.32 10.93
C PHE A 85 10.12 -7.72 11.06
N ILE A 86 11.04 -6.75 11.12
CA ILE A 86 12.47 -7.01 11.35
C ILE A 86 12.79 -7.21 12.84
N ASN A 87 11.82 -6.96 13.73
CA ASN A 87 11.93 -7.07 15.18
C ASN A 87 13.07 -6.19 15.74
N PHE A 88 13.01 -4.90 15.43
CA PHE A 88 13.89 -3.82 15.91
C PHE A 88 13.07 -2.68 16.52
N ALA A 89 13.59 -2.05 17.58
CA ALA A 89 13.05 -0.82 18.11
C ALA A 89 13.59 0.41 17.36
N ILE A 90 12.86 1.54 17.43
CA ILE A 90 13.25 2.79 16.76
C ILE A 90 14.60 3.34 17.26
N ASP A 91 14.94 3.07 18.51
CA ASP A 91 16.18 3.53 19.14
C ASP A 91 17.35 2.56 18.98
N ASP A 92 17.13 1.39 18.36
CA ASP A 92 18.18 0.39 18.20
C ASP A 92 19.16 0.81 17.11
N CYS A 93 20.45 0.73 17.43
CA CYS A 93 21.52 0.89 16.45
C CYS A 93 21.70 -0.40 15.65
N ILE A 94 21.62 -0.33 14.32
CA ILE A 94 21.82 -1.50 13.46
C ILE A 94 23.30 -1.74 13.26
N ASN A 95 23.79 -2.89 13.73
CA ASN A 95 25.16 -3.32 13.48
C ASN A 95 25.22 -4.25 12.25
N PHE A 96 25.55 -3.68 11.09
CA PHE A 96 25.70 -4.45 9.85
C PHE A 96 26.96 -5.34 9.78
N ASN A 97 27.86 -5.27 10.77
CA ASN A 97 29.01 -6.18 10.86
C ASN A 97 28.68 -7.48 11.60
N ASP A 98 27.51 -7.58 12.21
CA ASP A 98 27.04 -8.81 12.85
C ASP A 98 26.16 -9.60 11.87
N GLU A 99 26.69 -10.70 11.34
CA GLU A 99 26.00 -11.54 10.36
C GLU A 99 24.65 -12.07 10.88
N ALA A 100 24.53 -12.37 12.17
CA ALA A 100 23.26 -12.86 12.72
C ALA A 100 22.20 -11.76 12.72
N VAL A 101 22.61 -10.51 12.99
CA VAL A 101 21.74 -9.33 12.87
C VAL A 101 21.36 -9.09 11.41
N VAL A 102 22.31 -9.14 10.49
CA VAL A 102 22.07 -8.96 9.05
C VAL A 102 21.09 -10.01 8.52
N ASP A 103 21.27 -11.28 8.86
CA ASP A 103 20.37 -12.37 8.44
C ASP A 103 18.95 -12.20 9.01
N LYS A 104 18.83 -11.79 10.28
CA LYS A 104 17.53 -11.50 10.90
C LYS A 104 16.81 -10.37 10.16
N ILE A 105 17.50 -9.26 9.88
CA ILE A 105 16.92 -8.12 9.18
C ILE A 105 16.55 -8.52 7.75
N ARG A 106 17.41 -9.26 7.05
CA ARG A 106 17.14 -9.78 5.70
C ARG A 106 15.87 -10.63 5.67
N SER A 107 15.71 -11.54 6.63
CA SER A 107 14.52 -12.40 6.75
C SER A 107 13.25 -11.59 7.03
N GLY A 108 13.31 -10.62 7.95
CA GLY A 108 12.19 -9.73 8.27
C GLY A 108 11.79 -8.85 7.08
N LEU A 109 12.76 -8.28 6.37
CA LEU A 109 12.53 -7.49 5.16
C LEU A 109 11.86 -8.32 4.08
N LYS A 110 12.31 -9.57 3.87
CA LYS A 110 11.68 -10.45 2.89
C LYS A 110 10.24 -10.78 3.27
N SER A 111 10.00 -11.08 4.55
CA SER A 111 8.67 -11.38 5.08
C SER A 111 7.72 -10.19 4.97
N PHE A 112 8.20 -8.97 5.23
CA PHE A 112 7.40 -7.76 5.06
C PHE A 112 7.06 -7.49 3.59
N ALA A 113 8.02 -7.69 2.67
CA ALA A 113 7.77 -7.56 1.24
C ALA A 113 6.70 -8.57 0.76
N ASP A 114 6.78 -9.82 1.21
CA ASP A 114 5.81 -10.86 0.89
C ASP A 114 4.41 -10.52 1.46
N PHE A 115 4.34 -9.99 2.69
CA PHE A 115 3.12 -9.45 3.27
C PHE A 115 2.50 -8.32 2.42
N LEU A 116 3.31 -7.35 1.96
CA LEU A 116 2.82 -6.29 1.08
C LEU A 116 2.26 -6.87 -0.23
N VAL A 117 2.91 -7.87 -0.81
CA VAL A 117 2.39 -8.51 -2.02
C VAL A 117 1.06 -9.19 -1.75
N ASP A 118 0.99 -10.07 -0.76
CA ASP A 118 -0.19 -10.88 -0.50
C ASP A 118 -1.41 -10.03 -0.11
N TYR A 119 -1.20 -9.02 0.73
CA TYR A 119 -2.30 -8.28 1.34
C TYR A 119 -2.55 -6.90 0.72
N PHE A 120 -1.57 -6.27 0.05
CA PHE A 120 -1.74 -4.94 -0.55
C PHE A 120 -1.76 -4.94 -2.07
N PHE A 121 -0.86 -5.68 -2.74
CA PHE A 121 -0.77 -5.65 -4.20
C PHE A 121 -1.66 -6.70 -4.90
N LEU A 122 -1.90 -7.86 -4.28
CA LEU A 122 -2.74 -8.94 -4.82
C LEU A 122 -4.25 -8.96 -4.49
N PRO A 123 -4.86 -8.10 -3.63
CA PRO A 123 -6.29 -8.15 -3.28
C PRO A 123 -7.32 -8.15 -4.44
N LEU A 124 -6.90 -7.98 -5.69
CA LEU A 124 -7.74 -8.17 -6.87
C LEU A 124 -7.91 -9.63 -7.33
N LYS A 125 -7.47 -10.63 -6.55
CA LYS A 125 -7.73 -12.05 -6.88
C LYS A 125 -9.10 -12.56 -6.44
N ALA A 126 -9.84 -11.86 -5.57
CA ALA A 126 -11.12 -12.34 -5.01
C ALA A 126 -12.38 -11.56 -5.43
N SER A 127 -12.26 -10.41 -6.11
CA SER A 127 -13.43 -9.66 -6.63
C SER A 127 -13.44 -9.64 -8.17
N ALA A 128 -13.32 -10.82 -8.77
CA ALA A 128 -13.75 -11.06 -10.14
C ALA A 128 -15.09 -11.80 -10.15
N THR A 129 -15.96 -11.53 -9.18
CA THR A 129 -17.36 -11.94 -9.28
C THR A 129 -18.01 -10.97 -10.25
N LYS A 130 -18.14 -11.42 -11.51
CA LYS A 130 -18.92 -10.83 -12.61
C LYS A 130 -19.77 -9.65 -12.15
N THR A 131 -19.44 -8.44 -12.60
CA THR A 131 -20.43 -7.38 -12.68
C THR A 131 -21.62 -7.96 -13.46
N PRO A 132 -22.85 -7.95 -12.90
CA PRO A 132 -24.03 -8.07 -13.74
C PRO A 132 -23.93 -6.87 -14.68
N GLN A 133 -23.58 -7.14 -15.94
CA GLN A 133 -23.59 -6.16 -17.00
C GLN A 133 -24.93 -5.43 -16.89
N SER A 134 -24.90 -4.13 -16.59
CA SER A 134 -26.14 -3.35 -16.55
C SER A 134 -26.69 -3.39 -17.96
N HIS A 135 -27.74 -4.20 -18.15
CA HIS A 135 -28.56 -4.05 -19.33
C HIS A 135 -29.14 -2.65 -19.26
N GLN A 136 -28.55 -1.73 -20.03
CA GLN A 136 -29.22 -0.50 -20.46
C GLN A 136 -30.58 -0.94 -21.01
N ARG A 137 -31.64 -0.69 -20.25
CA ARG A 137 -32.99 -0.66 -20.78
C ARG A 137 -33.12 0.65 -21.52
N ASP A 138 -33.28 0.54 -22.83
CA ASP A 138 -33.60 1.67 -23.70
C ASP A 138 -34.77 2.48 -23.13
N PRO A 139 -34.76 3.81 -23.24
CA PRO A 139 -35.90 4.63 -22.87
C PRO A 139 -37.11 4.25 -23.75
N PRO A 140 -38.33 4.24 -23.20
CA PRO A 140 -39.52 3.93 -23.99
C PRO A 140 -39.68 4.97 -25.10
N LYS A 141 -39.73 4.48 -26.35
CA LYS A 141 -40.04 5.29 -27.53
C LYS A 141 -41.43 5.92 -27.36
N PRO A 142 -41.57 7.26 -27.44
CA PRO A 142 -42.90 7.87 -27.39
C PRO A 142 -43.70 7.41 -28.61
N ARG A 143 -44.92 6.91 -28.35
CA ARG A 143 -45.89 6.51 -29.36
C ARG A 143 -46.45 7.79 -30.01
N ALA A 144 -46.37 7.87 -31.34
CA ALA A 144 -46.68 9.06 -32.12
C ALA A 144 -48.19 9.29 -32.35
N ASP A 145 -49.04 8.97 -31.37
CA ASP A 145 -50.49 8.92 -31.58
C ASP A 145 -51.29 9.95 -30.76
N THR A 146 -50.65 10.96 -30.15
CA THR A 146 -51.36 11.93 -29.28
C THR A 146 -51.14 13.40 -29.60
N LEU A 147 -50.86 13.76 -30.86
CA LEU A 147 -50.90 15.18 -31.31
C LEU A 147 -51.55 15.35 -32.69
N LEU A 148 -52.72 14.72 -32.88
CA LEU A 148 -53.62 14.96 -34.02
C LEU A 148 -55.05 15.31 -33.56
N TRP A 149 -55.20 15.99 -32.41
CA TRP A 149 -56.51 16.39 -31.87
C TRP A 149 -56.56 17.81 -31.29
N SER A 150 -55.64 18.71 -31.66
CA SER A 150 -55.66 20.09 -31.13
C SER A 150 -55.62 21.18 -32.19
N LEU A 151 -56.06 20.90 -33.42
CA LEU A 151 -56.23 21.96 -34.42
C LEU A 151 -57.57 21.91 -35.17
N GLU A 152 -58.61 21.39 -34.54
CA GLU A 152 -59.98 21.55 -35.04
C GLU A 152 -60.95 21.56 -33.86
N ASN A 153 -61.05 22.72 -33.20
CA ASN A 153 -62.28 23.26 -32.63
C ASN A 153 -62.00 24.67 -32.08
N GLU A 154 -62.64 25.62 -32.76
CA GLU A 154 -62.88 27.04 -32.44
C GLU A 154 -61.81 28.08 -32.82
#